data_AF-A0A953QG04-F1
#
_entry.id   AF-A0A953QG04-F1
#
_cell.length_a   1.000
_cell.length_b   1.000
_cell.length_c   1.000
_cell.angle_alpha   90.00
_cell.angle_beta   90.00
_cell.angle_gamma   90.00
#
_symmetry.space_group_name_H-M   'P 1'
#
loop_
_entity.id
_entity.type
_entity.pdbx_description
1 polymer ?
#
loop_
_entity_poly.entity_id
_entity_poly.type
_entity_poly.pdbx_seq_one_letter_code
_entity_poly.pdbx_strand_id
1 'polypeptide(L)'
;MSSAIFTILLCFALLATLLVGAWVFDFHKSDAAGQGMTQGFTVVADIALLIAIAVLLLMAGTRGGFSGMWALCAAVLAVATAAAQFNALIVLTGLESGDRFEAALRLLVPAAAALLIAFAAMHYYSKPSAAATLTVALVTAAVAAVSVALALPARSASQARQEARSRAWQEAHDRDQALAKEVRELPAGTPVADLLRYTDVPPREDSDARRAAIEKIRQLPERQEQMEAALANQDVRAFRLLTDVDLKVEPPLCDTARAFARTYFARFHPTPAAPTFSSVEDQLNPLTEQLRWLLQGGCDCKPEIAALEQSLAEYPDPYPKKFFVDYLRELQGKPHE
;
A
#
# COMPACT_ATOMS: atom_id res chain seq x y z
N MET A 1 12.53 -26.98 -41.46
CA MET A 1 12.50 -25.80 -40.55
C MET A 1 13.91 -25.30 -40.29
N SER A 2 14.12 -23.98 -40.36
CA SER A 2 15.44 -23.36 -40.12
C SER A 2 15.81 -23.38 -38.64
N SER A 3 17.03 -23.82 -38.32
CA SER A 3 17.60 -23.77 -36.96
C SER A 3 17.75 -22.34 -36.45
N ALA A 4 17.95 -21.37 -37.35
CA ALA A 4 18.04 -19.96 -37.00
C ALA A 4 16.73 -19.44 -36.38
N ILE A 5 15.58 -19.76 -37.00
CA ILE A 5 14.25 -19.35 -36.49
C ILE A 5 14.00 -19.93 -35.10
N PHE A 6 14.31 -21.22 -34.90
CA PHE A 6 14.16 -21.86 -33.60
C PHE A 6 15.04 -21.18 -32.53
N THR A 7 16.30 -20.88 -32.88
CA THR A 7 17.25 -20.21 -31.98
C THR A 7 16.76 -18.81 -31.59
N ILE A 8 16.24 -18.03 -32.54
CA ILE A 8 15.69 -16.69 -32.29
C ILE A 8 14.49 -16.78 -31.33
N LEU A 9 13.56 -17.70 -31.59
CA LEU A 9 12.40 -17.91 -30.72
C LEU A 9 12.80 -18.41 -29.33
N LEU A 10 13.83 -19.24 -29.23
CA LEU A 10 14.39 -19.71 -27.97
C LEU A 10 14.93 -18.55 -27.14
N CYS A 11 15.74 -17.67 -27.74
CA CYS A 11 16.25 -16.47 -27.10
C CYS A 11 15.10 -15.54 -26.65
N PHE A 12 14.08 -15.36 -27.49
CA PHE A 12 12.91 -14.56 -27.14
C PHE A 12 12.16 -15.15 -25.94
N ALA A 13 11.90 -16.46 -25.92
CA ALA A 13 11.23 -17.12 -24.81
C ALA A 13 12.04 -17.02 -23.50
N LEU A 14 13.37 -17.14 -23.56
CA LEU A 14 14.24 -16.95 -22.40
C LEU A 14 14.19 -15.50 -21.87
N LEU A 15 14.28 -14.50 -22.77
CA LEU A 15 14.17 -13.10 -22.40
C LEU A 15 12.81 -12.77 -21.79
N ALA A 16 11.73 -13.27 -22.39
CA ALA A 16 10.38 -13.10 -21.86
C ALA A 16 10.23 -13.78 -20.48
N THR A 17 10.82 -14.96 -20.27
CA THR A 17 10.83 -15.63 -18.95
C THR A 17 11.54 -14.79 -17.89
N LEU A 18 12.70 -14.22 -18.23
CA LEU A 18 13.45 -13.34 -17.33
C LEU A 18 12.69 -12.06 -17.04
N LEU A 19 12.03 -11.47 -18.04
CA LEU A 19 11.24 -10.26 -17.90
C LEU A 19 10.02 -10.48 -16.98
N VAL A 20 9.25 -11.55 -17.22
CA VAL A 20 8.13 -11.95 -16.35
C VAL A 20 8.64 -12.21 -14.94
N GLY A 21 9.76 -12.93 -14.79
CA GLY A 21 10.39 -13.15 -13.50
C GLY A 21 10.72 -11.84 -12.78
N ALA A 22 11.41 -10.91 -13.44
CA ALA A 22 11.78 -9.62 -12.86
C ALA A 22 10.57 -8.83 -12.36
N TRP A 23 9.51 -8.74 -13.16
CA TRP A 23 8.27 -8.07 -12.75
C TRP A 23 7.56 -8.75 -11.59
N VAL A 24 7.56 -10.09 -11.56
CA VAL A 24 7.00 -10.87 -10.44
C VAL A 24 7.78 -10.64 -9.14
N PHE A 25 9.11 -10.47 -9.21
CA PHE A 25 9.94 -10.13 -8.05
C PHE A 25 9.78 -8.69 -7.57
N ASP A 26 9.55 -7.75 -8.48
CA ASP A 26 9.42 -6.32 -8.16
C ASP A 26 7.98 -5.86 -7.90
N PHE A 27 6.99 -6.75 -8.00
CA PHE A 27 5.56 -6.43 -7.94
C PHE A 27 5.16 -5.52 -6.76
N HIS A 28 5.69 -5.77 -5.55
CA HIS A 28 5.30 -5.02 -4.34
C HIS A 28 6.12 -3.75 -4.09
N LYS A 29 7.07 -3.41 -4.96
CA LYS A 29 7.90 -2.20 -4.79
C LYS A 29 7.24 -0.93 -5.34
N SER A 30 6.13 -1.08 -6.07
CA SER A 30 5.38 0.01 -6.68
C SER A 30 4.15 0.38 -5.86
N ASP A 31 3.65 1.61 -6.04
CA ASP A 31 2.35 2.06 -5.52
C ASP A 31 1.18 1.33 -6.19
N ALA A 32 -0.06 1.58 -5.74
CA ALA A 32 -1.23 0.89 -6.25
C ALA A 32 -1.42 1.04 -7.78
N ALA A 33 -1.12 2.22 -8.33
CA ALA A 33 -1.19 2.47 -9.76
C ALA A 33 -0.12 1.68 -10.53
N GLY A 34 1.12 1.71 -10.07
CA GLY A 34 2.23 0.95 -10.64
C GLY A 34 2.04 -0.57 -10.54
N GLN A 35 1.44 -1.05 -9.45
CA GLN A 35 1.06 -2.46 -9.29
C GLN A 35 0.06 -2.90 -10.36
N GLY A 36 -1.00 -2.10 -10.57
CA GLY A 36 -2.00 -2.38 -11.62
C GLY A 36 -1.39 -2.44 -13.02
N MET A 37 -0.50 -1.50 -13.36
CA MET A 37 0.20 -1.52 -14.65
C MET A 37 1.12 -2.74 -14.79
N THR A 38 1.92 -3.04 -13.76
CA THR A 38 2.84 -4.19 -13.74
C THR A 38 2.07 -5.50 -13.91
N GLN A 39 0.91 -5.63 -13.26
CA GLN A 39 0.03 -6.79 -13.42
C GLN A 39 -0.41 -6.96 -14.87
N GLY A 40 -0.92 -5.89 -15.48
CA GLY A 40 -1.38 -5.92 -16.88
C GLY A 40 -0.29 -6.33 -17.85
N PHE A 41 0.89 -5.72 -17.76
CA PHE A 41 2.04 -6.06 -18.61
C PHE A 41 2.55 -7.48 -18.36
N THR A 42 2.59 -7.93 -17.10
CA THR A 42 3.00 -9.30 -16.75
C THR A 42 2.08 -10.32 -17.41
N VAL A 43 0.76 -10.14 -17.36
CA VAL A 43 -0.19 -11.06 -18.01
C VAL A 43 0.01 -11.10 -19.52
N VAL A 44 0.19 -9.95 -20.18
CA VAL A 44 0.41 -9.90 -21.63
C VAL A 44 1.72 -10.57 -22.02
N ALA A 45 2.81 -10.29 -21.30
CA ALA A 45 4.11 -10.92 -21.54
C ALA A 45 4.06 -12.43 -21.28
N ASP A 46 3.31 -12.87 -20.27
CA ASP A 46 3.12 -14.29 -19.95
C ASP A 46 2.38 -15.04 -21.07
N ILE A 47 1.32 -14.44 -21.61
CA ILE A 47 0.59 -14.99 -22.78
C ILE A 47 1.54 -15.11 -23.99
N ALA A 48 2.31 -14.06 -24.28
CA ALA A 48 3.28 -14.07 -25.38
C ALA A 48 4.36 -15.14 -25.19
N LEU A 49 4.85 -15.31 -23.96
CA LEU A 49 5.79 -16.36 -23.58
C LEU A 49 5.22 -17.76 -23.81
N LEU A 50 3.99 -18.02 -23.36
CA LEU A 50 3.35 -19.33 -23.55
C LEU A 50 3.11 -19.66 -25.02
N ILE A 51 2.75 -18.66 -25.84
CA ILE A 51 2.66 -18.82 -27.30
C ILE A 51 4.03 -19.19 -27.88
N ALA A 52 5.10 -18.50 -27.48
CA ALA A 52 6.45 -18.82 -27.94
C ALA A 52 6.87 -20.25 -27.56
N ILE A 53 6.60 -20.69 -26.32
CA ILE A 53 6.86 -22.06 -25.86
C ILE A 53 6.06 -23.08 -26.69
N ALA A 54 4.78 -22.82 -26.94
CA ALA A 54 3.95 -23.70 -27.76
C ALA A 54 4.51 -23.85 -29.19
N VAL A 55 4.96 -22.74 -29.80
CA VAL A 55 5.61 -22.77 -31.12
C VAL A 55 6.93 -23.55 -31.06
N LEU A 56 7.77 -23.34 -30.05
CA LEU A 56 9.03 -24.11 -29.89
C LEU A 56 8.76 -25.62 -29.76
N LEU A 57 7.76 -26.03 -28.99
CA LEU A 57 7.36 -27.43 -28.88
C LEU A 57 6.85 -27.97 -30.22
N LEU A 58 6.03 -27.22 -30.96
CA LEU A 58 5.58 -27.62 -32.29
C LEU A 58 6.75 -27.79 -33.27
N MET A 59 7.72 -26.87 -33.25
CA MET A 59 8.94 -26.96 -34.06
C MET A 59 9.80 -28.19 -33.71
N ALA A 60 9.94 -28.50 -32.42
CA ALA A 60 10.64 -29.70 -31.97
C ALA A 60 9.91 -30.98 -32.42
N GLY A 61 8.58 -31.00 -32.33
CA GLY A 61 7.75 -32.13 -32.78
C GLY A 61 7.82 -32.37 -34.29
N THR A 62 7.67 -31.33 -35.10
CA THR A 62 7.73 -31.43 -36.58
C THR A 62 9.10 -31.87 -37.11
N ARG A 63 10.18 -31.69 -36.33
CA ARG A 63 11.52 -32.22 -36.62
C ARG A 63 11.68 -33.71 -36.24
N GLY A 64 10.60 -34.35 -35.78
CA GLY A 64 10.62 -35.72 -35.27
C GLY A 64 11.27 -35.83 -33.89
N GLY A 65 11.37 -34.73 -33.14
CA GLY A 65 11.87 -34.73 -31.76
C GLY A 65 10.91 -35.42 -30.79
N PHE A 66 9.62 -35.49 -31.11
CA PHE A 66 8.60 -36.19 -30.33
C PHE A 66 8.03 -37.35 -31.14
N SER A 67 8.44 -38.58 -30.84
CA SER A 67 7.86 -39.79 -31.44
C SER A 67 6.79 -40.40 -30.51
N GLY A 68 5.67 -40.82 -31.11
CA GLY A 68 4.61 -41.54 -30.42
C GLY A 68 4.04 -40.80 -29.21
N MET A 69 4.05 -41.46 -28.05
CA MET A 69 3.47 -40.97 -26.79
C MET A 69 4.10 -39.66 -26.29
N TRP A 70 5.35 -39.37 -26.65
CA TRP A 70 6.03 -38.16 -26.18
C TRP A 70 5.43 -36.87 -26.72
N ALA A 71 4.79 -36.90 -27.90
CA ALA A 71 4.08 -35.73 -28.42
C ALA A 71 2.85 -35.39 -27.55
N LEU A 72 2.13 -36.42 -27.10
CA LEU A 72 1.00 -36.26 -26.19
C LEU A 72 1.48 -35.76 -24.81
N CYS A 73 2.56 -36.35 -24.27
CA CYS A 73 3.15 -35.88 -23.01
C CYS A 73 3.59 -34.42 -23.08
N ALA A 74 4.23 -34.00 -24.18
CA ALA A 74 4.65 -32.61 -24.36
C ALA A 74 3.45 -31.65 -24.38
N ALA A 75 2.36 -32.02 -25.06
CA ALA A 75 1.13 -31.23 -25.09
C ALA A 75 0.49 -31.12 -23.69
N VAL A 76 0.38 -32.24 -22.96
CA VAL A 76 -0.16 -32.27 -21.60
C VAL A 76 0.70 -31.43 -20.64
N LEU A 77 2.02 -31.56 -20.71
CA LEU A 77 2.95 -30.77 -19.90
C LEU A 77 2.83 -29.27 -20.20
N ALA A 78 2.72 -28.89 -21.48
CA ALA A 78 2.55 -27.49 -21.87
C ALA A 78 1.27 -26.89 -21.28
N VAL A 79 0.13 -27.60 -21.40
CA VAL A 79 -1.15 -27.15 -20.85
C VAL A 79 -1.12 -27.11 -19.32
N ALA A 80 -0.60 -28.16 -18.67
CA ALA A 80 -0.50 -28.22 -17.22
C ALA A 80 0.40 -27.10 -16.65
N THR A 81 1.52 -26.83 -17.31
CA THR A 81 2.44 -25.75 -16.92
C THR A 81 1.80 -24.39 -17.12
N ALA A 82 1.16 -24.15 -18.26
CA ALA A 82 0.42 -22.90 -18.51
C ALA A 82 -0.64 -22.65 -17.43
N ALA A 83 -1.44 -23.68 -17.11
CA ALA A 83 -2.45 -23.59 -16.06
C ALA A 83 -1.85 -23.31 -14.68
N ALA A 84 -0.75 -24.00 -14.33
CA ALA A 84 -0.05 -23.79 -13.06
C ALA A 84 0.57 -22.38 -12.97
N GLN A 85 1.14 -21.89 -14.06
CA GLN A 85 1.76 -20.57 -14.18
C GLN A 85 0.72 -19.46 -14.03
N PHE A 86 -0.40 -19.52 -14.76
CA PHE A 86 -1.50 -18.55 -14.59
C PHE A 86 -2.09 -18.59 -13.19
N ASN A 87 -2.32 -19.78 -12.63
CA ASN A 87 -2.86 -19.90 -11.28
C ASN A 87 -1.91 -19.30 -10.23
N ALA A 88 -0.60 -19.56 -10.35
CA ALA A 88 0.41 -18.96 -9.48
C ALA A 88 0.47 -17.44 -9.63
N LEU A 89 0.41 -16.90 -10.85
CA LEU A 89 0.38 -15.46 -11.10
C LEU A 89 -0.87 -14.80 -10.49
N ILE A 90 -2.05 -15.37 -10.70
CA ILE A 90 -3.30 -14.86 -10.12
C ILE A 90 -3.19 -14.83 -8.59
N VAL A 91 -2.71 -15.91 -7.98
CA VAL A 91 -2.53 -15.96 -6.52
C VAL A 91 -1.50 -14.94 -6.04
N LEU A 92 -0.35 -14.81 -6.72
CA LEU A 92 0.69 -13.84 -6.38
C LEU A 92 0.17 -12.41 -6.37
N THR A 93 -0.73 -12.04 -7.28
CA THR A 93 -1.33 -10.69 -7.31
C THR A 93 -2.23 -10.37 -6.12
N GLY A 94 -2.72 -11.40 -5.42
CA GLY A 94 -3.55 -11.24 -4.22
C GLY A 94 -2.81 -11.49 -2.90
N LEU A 95 -1.51 -11.83 -2.95
CA LEU A 95 -0.69 -12.00 -1.75
C LEU A 95 -0.18 -10.64 -1.26
N GLU A 96 0.01 -10.54 0.05
CA GLU A 96 0.67 -9.38 0.65
C GLU A 96 2.17 -9.62 0.71
N SER A 97 2.95 -8.53 0.69
CA SER A 97 4.40 -8.63 0.85
C SER A 97 4.76 -9.28 2.19
N GLY A 98 5.63 -10.29 2.14
CA GLY A 98 6.05 -11.08 3.31
C GLY A 98 5.20 -12.32 3.56
N ASP A 99 4.22 -12.64 2.70
CA ASP A 99 3.49 -13.91 2.84
C ASP A 99 4.43 -15.11 2.64
N ARG A 100 4.29 -16.12 3.49
CA ARG A 100 5.11 -17.36 3.45
C ARG A 100 5.07 -18.08 2.10
N PHE A 101 4.01 -17.90 1.30
CA PHE A 101 3.87 -18.53 -0.02
C PHE A 101 4.47 -17.70 -1.16
N GLU A 102 4.70 -16.41 -0.93
CA GLU A 102 5.12 -15.44 -1.94
C GLU A 102 6.46 -15.83 -2.57
N ALA A 103 7.49 -16.06 -1.74
CA ALA A 103 8.83 -16.38 -2.22
C ALA A 103 8.87 -17.67 -3.05
N ALA A 104 8.15 -18.71 -2.61
CA ALA A 104 8.08 -19.99 -3.31
C ALA A 104 7.38 -19.83 -4.67
N LEU A 105 6.22 -19.18 -4.71
CA LEU A 105 5.47 -18.98 -5.95
C LEU A 105 6.23 -18.09 -6.95
N ARG A 106 6.92 -17.04 -6.47
CA ARG A 106 7.78 -16.18 -7.30
C ARG A 106 8.89 -16.96 -8.00
N LEU A 107 9.47 -17.95 -7.33
CA LEU A 107 10.53 -18.78 -7.91
C LEU A 107 9.95 -19.80 -8.89
N LEU A 108 8.80 -20.40 -8.57
CA LEU A 108 8.20 -21.48 -9.36
C LEU A 108 7.66 -21.01 -10.71
N VAL A 109 7.10 -19.79 -10.80
CA VAL A 109 6.57 -19.22 -12.04
C VAL A 109 7.59 -19.21 -13.19
N PRO A 110 8.75 -18.53 -13.08
CA PRO A 110 9.75 -18.53 -14.15
C PRO A 110 10.46 -19.88 -14.30
N ALA A 111 10.58 -20.66 -13.22
CA ALA A 111 11.19 -21.99 -13.29
C ALA A 111 10.38 -22.95 -14.17
N ALA A 112 9.05 -22.92 -14.09
CA ALA A 112 8.19 -23.78 -14.88
C ALA A 112 8.32 -23.50 -16.40
N ALA A 113 8.32 -22.22 -16.78
CA ALA A 113 8.56 -21.80 -18.16
C ALA A 113 9.97 -22.18 -18.64
N ALA A 114 11.00 -21.93 -17.83
CA ALA A 114 12.39 -22.25 -18.17
C ALA A 114 12.59 -23.76 -18.41
N LEU A 115 11.95 -24.62 -17.61
CA LEU A 115 12.02 -26.07 -17.77
C LEU A 115 11.37 -26.55 -19.08
N LEU A 116 10.24 -25.96 -19.49
CA LEU A 116 9.62 -26.25 -20.78
C LEU A 116 10.47 -25.77 -21.97
N ILE A 117 11.08 -24.60 -21.84
CA ILE A 117 12.01 -24.07 -22.83
C ILE A 117 13.21 -25.03 -22.99
N ALA A 118 13.80 -25.47 -21.89
CA ALA A 118 14.88 -26.44 -21.89
C ALA A 118 14.44 -27.78 -22.50
N PHE A 119 13.23 -28.25 -22.16
CA PHE A 119 12.64 -29.45 -22.73
C PHE A 119 12.52 -29.37 -24.26
N ALA A 120 11.99 -28.25 -24.79
CA ALA A 120 11.88 -28.02 -26.22
C ALA A 120 13.25 -27.96 -26.91
N ALA A 121 14.22 -27.24 -26.32
CA ALA A 121 15.57 -27.10 -26.88
C ALA A 121 16.30 -28.45 -26.97
N MET A 122 16.26 -29.27 -25.91
CA MET A 122 16.90 -30.59 -25.93
C MET A 122 16.34 -31.49 -27.03
N HIS A 123 15.01 -31.54 -27.19
CA HIS A 123 14.38 -32.36 -28.24
C HIS A 123 14.65 -31.84 -29.65
N TYR A 124 14.84 -30.52 -29.81
CA TYR A 124 15.17 -29.93 -31.10
C TYR A 124 16.62 -30.23 -31.54
N TYR A 125 17.60 -30.06 -30.64
CA TYR A 125 19.03 -30.17 -30.99
C TYR A 125 19.63 -31.56 -30.76
N SER A 126 19.29 -32.22 -29.66
CA SER A 126 20.09 -33.34 -29.14
C SER A 126 19.41 -34.69 -29.21
N LYS A 127 18.09 -34.75 -29.46
CA LYS A 127 17.28 -35.99 -29.43
C LYS A 127 17.62 -36.85 -28.19
N PRO A 128 17.28 -36.36 -26.98
CA PRO A 128 17.72 -36.96 -25.73
C PRO A 128 17.27 -38.42 -25.60
N SER A 129 17.99 -39.19 -24.78
CA SER A 129 17.58 -40.54 -24.41
C SER A 129 16.24 -40.51 -23.65
N ALA A 130 15.48 -41.61 -23.72
CA ALA A 130 14.18 -41.70 -23.05
C ALA A 130 14.25 -41.41 -21.54
N ALA A 131 15.35 -41.79 -20.88
CA ALA A 131 15.58 -41.50 -19.47
C ALA A 131 15.75 -40.00 -19.19
N ALA A 132 16.49 -39.27 -20.04
CA ALA A 132 16.65 -37.83 -19.92
C ALA A 132 15.33 -37.09 -20.19
N THR A 133 14.58 -37.50 -21.22
CA THR A 133 13.23 -36.97 -21.49
C THR A 133 12.29 -37.17 -20.31
N LEU A 134 12.25 -38.39 -19.76
CA LEU A 134 11.41 -38.71 -18.61
C LEU A 134 11.78 -37.86 -17.39
N THR A 135 13.07 -37.67 -17.12
CA THR A 135 13.54 -36.88 -15.97
C THR A 135 13.05 -35.44 -16.06
N VAL A 136 13.23 -34.78 -17.21
CA VAL A 136 12.78 -33.39 -17.38
C VAL A 136 11.25 -33.30 -17.38
N ALA A 137 10.56 -34.24 -18.01
CA ALA A 137 9.10 -34.32 -17.94
C ALA A 137 8.59 -34.43 -16.49
N LEU A 138 9.21 -35.28 -15.68
CA LEU A 138 8.86 -35.46 -14.26
C LEU A 138 9.16 -34.22 -13.43
N VAL A 139 10.31 -33.57 -13.64
CA VAL A 139 10.66 -32.33 -12.93
C VAL A 139 9.69 -31.21 -13.28
N THR A 140 9.37 -31.02 -14.57
CA THR A 140 8.36 -30.04 -15.00
C THR A 140 6.99 -30.34 -14.40
N ALA A 141 6.55 -31.60 -14.43
CA ALA A 141 5.29 -32.01 -13.81
C ALA A 141 5.28 -31.77 -12.29
N ALA A 142 6.40 -32.04 -11.61
CA ALA A 142 6.54 -31.80 -10.18
C ALA A 142 6.48 -30.30 -9.85
N VAL A 143 7.16 -29.44 -10.62
CA VAL A 143 7.09 -27.99 -10.46
C VAL A 143 5.65 -27.49 -10.65
N ALA A 144 4.96 -27.94 -11.71
CA ALA A 144 3.56 -27.58 -11.94
C ALA A 144 2.64 -28.04 -10.79
N ALA A 145 2.82 -29.27 -10.31
CA ALA A 145 2.05 -29.83 -9.20
C ALA A 145 2.28 -29.07 -7.89
N VAL A 146 3.54 -28.74 -7.57
CA VAL A 146 3.89 -27.94 -6.38
C VAL A 146 3.31 -26.54 -6.47
N SER A 147 3.39 -25.88 -7.64
CA SER A 147 2.77 -24.57 -7.85
C SER A 147 1.27 -24.60 -7.55
N VAL A 148 0.55 -25.60 -8.06
CA VAL A 148 -0.90 -25.77 -7.79
C VAL A 148 -1.16 -26.05 -6.32
N ALA A 149 -0.38 -26.94 -5.70
CA ALA A 149 -0.53 -27.31 -4.29
C ALA A 149 -0.30 -26.12 -3.34
N LEU A 150 0.60 -25.21 -3.67
CA LEU A 150 0.85 -23.98 -2.90
C LEU A 150 -0.18 -22.88 -3.20
N ALA A 151 -0.69 -22.81 -4.43
CA ALA A 151 -1.65 -21.79 -4.83
C ALA A 151 -2.99 -21.91 -4.09
N LEU A 152 -3.47 -23.13 -3.80
CA LEU A 152 -4.73 -23.35 -3.09
C LEU A 152 -4.75 -22.74 -1.67
N PRO A 153 -3.84 -23.10 -0.74
CA PRO A 153 -3.82 -22.52 0.60
C PRO A 153 -3.48 -21.02 0.58
N ALA A 154 -2.65 -20.58 -0.36
CA ALA A 154 -2.35 -19.16 -0.55
C ALA A 154 -3.60 -18.36 -0.95
N ARG A 155 -4.43 -18.90 -1.86
CA ARG A 155 -5.70 -18.29 -2.25
C ARG A 155 -6.68 -18.24 -1.10
N SER A 156 -6.85 -19.32 -0.32
CA SER A 156 -7.74 -19.30 0.83
C SER A 156 -7.30 -18.31 1.90
N ALA A 157 -5.98 -18.19 2.13
CA ALA A 157 -5.42 -17.22 3.08
C ALA A 157 -5.64 -15.78 2.61
N SER A 158 -5.40 -15.50 1.33
CA SER A 158 -5.66 -14.20 0.71
C SER A 158 -7.14 -13.82 0.79
N GLN A 159 -8.06 -14.74 0.44
CA GLN A 159 -9.50 -14.53 0.53
C GLN A 159 -9.95 -14.26 1.97
N ALA A 160 -9.48 -15.04 2.95
CA ALA A 160 -9.81 -14.83 4.36
C ALA A 160 -9.37 -13.44 4.87
N ARG A 161 -8.19 -12.97 4.45
CA ARG A 161 -7.72 -11.61 4.79
C ARG A 161 -8.54 -10.54 4.10
N GLN A 162 -8.86 -10.71 2.82
CA GLN A 162 -9.69 -9.77 2.07
C GLN A 162 -11.07 -9.66 2.71
N GLU A 163 -11.69 -10.78 3.09
CA GLU A 163 -12.95 -10.79 3.83
C GLU A 163 -12.81 -10.11 5.19
N ALA A 164 -11.76 -10.40 5.96
CA ALA A 164 -11.53 -9.75 7.25
C ALA A 164 -11.38 -8.22 7.12
N ARG A 165 -10.63 -7.75 6.11
CA ARG A 165 -10.48 -6.33 5.80
C ARG A 165 -11.81 -5.71 5.37
N SER A 166 -12.56 -6.38 4.50
CA SER A 166 -13.88 -5.91 4.06
C SER A 166 -14.87 -5.81 5.22
N ARG A 167 -14.86 -6.78 6.14
CA ARG A 167 -15.71 -6.75 7.34
C ARG A 167 -15.28 -5.63 8.30
N ALA A 168 -13.99 -5.48 8.57
CA ALA A 168 -13.48 -4.41 9.41
C ALA A 168 -13.81 -3.01 8.84
N TRP A 169 -13.70 -2.85 7.51
CA TRP A 169 -14.10 -1.63 6.83
C TRP A 169 -15.60 -1.39 6.94
N GLN A 170 -16.44 -2.41 6.70
CA GLN A 170 -17.89 -2.29 6.84
C GLN A 170 -18.30 -1.95 8.27
N GLU A 171 -17.72 -2.62 9.28
CA GLU A 171 -17.97 -2.34 10.69
C GLU A 171 -17.51 -0.93 11.10
N ALA A 172 -16.40 -0.43 10.54
CA ALA A 172 -15.98 0.96 10.74
C ALA A 172 -16.97 1.95 10.09
N HIS A 173 -17.41 1.67 8.87
CA HIS A 173 -18.38 2.50 8.15
C HIS A 173 -19.75 2.53 8.83
N ASP A 174 -20.27 1.38 9.24
CA ASP A 174 -21.55 1.27 9.94
C ASP A 174 -21.51 2.00 11.30
N ARG A 175 -20.38 1.92 12.02
CA ARG A 175 -20.16 2.68 13.26
C ARG A 175 -20.14 4.18 13.00
N ASP A 176 -19.44 4.63 11.96
CA ASP A 176 -19.38 6.04 11.58
C ASP A 176 -20.77 6.58 11.20
N GLN A 177 -21.55 5.83 10.42
CA GLN A 177 -22.93 6.18 10.10
C GLN A 177 -23.82 6.27 11.35
N ALA A 178 -23.69 5.33 12.29
CA ALA A 178 -24.44 5.33 13.54
C ALA A 178 -24.11 6.58 14.39
N LEU A 179 -22.82 6.92 14.51
CA LEU A 179 -22.37 8.13 15.20
C LEU A 179 -22.85 9.39 14.48
N ALA A 180 -22.82 9.43 13.15
CA ALA A 180 -23.32 10.56 12.38
C ALA A 180 -24.82 10.79 12.59
N LYS A 181 -25.59 9.70 12.67
CA LYS A 181 -27.02 9.76 13.02
C LYS A 181 -27.22 10.30 14.43
N GLU A 182 -26.48 9.78 15.41
CA GLU A 182 -26.52 10.25 16.80
C GLU A 182 -26.25 11.76 16.87
N VAL A 183 -25.20 12.24 16.20
CA VAL A 183 -24.88 13.68 16.13
C VAL A 183 -26.04 14.49 15.55
N ARG A 184 -26.65 14.03 14.45
CA ARG A 184 -27.79 14.71 13.81
C ARG A 184 -28.98 14.84 14.76
N GLU A 185 -29.23 13.82 15.58
CA GLU A 185 -30.33 13.77 16.55
C GLU A 185 -30.09 14.64 17.81
N LEU A 186 -28.84 15.03 18.09
CA LEU A 186 -28.54 15.93 19.22
C LEU A 186 -29.26 17.28 19.09
N PRO A 187 -29.70 17.92 20.20
CA PRO A 187 -30.32 19.24 20.18
C PRO A 187 -29.44 20.31 19.50
N ALA A 188 -30.04 21.31 18.87
CA ALA A 188 -29.31 22.36 18.17
C ALA A 188 -28.38 23.20 19.07
N GLY A 189 -28.68 23.32 20.37
CA GLY A 189 -27.85 24.01 21.36
C GLY A 189 -26.88 23.11 22.13
N THR A 190 -26.53 21.93 21.60
CA THR A 190 -25.58 21.02 22.24
C THR A 190 -24.21 21.72 22.38
N PRO A 191 -23.60 21.75 23.59
CA PRO A 191 -22.31 22.40 23.79
C PRO A 191 -21.20 21.85 22.89
N VAL A 192 -20.26 22.71 22.48
CA VAL A 192 -19.10 22.33 21.66
C VAL A 192 -18.31 21.18 22.29
N ALA A 193 -18.11 21.20 23.61
CA ALA A 193 -17.37 20.14 24.33
C ALA A 193 -17.98 18.74 24.11
N ASP A 194 -19.31 18.64 24.03
CA ASP A 194 -20.01 17.39 23.77
C ASP A 194 -19.92 16.99 22.29
N LEU A 195 -19.88 17.95 21.36
CA LEU A 195 -19.73 17.70 19.94
C LEU A 195 -18.28 17.29 19.56
N LEU A 196 -17.28 17.78 20.28
CA LEU A 196 -15.86 17.45 20.06
C LEU A 196 -15.57 15.95 20.25
N ARG A 197 -16.41 15.19 20.97
CA ARG A 197 -16.23 13.73 21.07
C ARG A 197 -16.42 12.98 19.75
N TYR A 198 -17.13 13.58 18.79
CA TYR A 198 -17.38 12.97 17.48
C TYR A 198 -16.39 13.43 16.41
N THR A 199 -15.42 14.27 16.77
CA THR A 199 -14.41 14.77 15.83
C THR A 199 -13.08 14.05 15.94
N ASP A 200 -12.94 13.15 16.93
CA ASP A 200 -11.75 12.33 17.17
C ASP A 200 -11.73 11.11 16.24
N VAL A 201 -11.60 11.38 14.95
CA VAL A 201 -11.40 10.37 13.90
C VAL A 201 -10.01 10.60 13.31
N PRO A 202 -9.26 9.55 12.94
CA PRO A 202 -7.97 9.71 12.28
C PRO A 202 -8.07 10.73 11.12
N PRO A 203 -7.17 11.73 11.04
CA PRO A 203 -7.26 12.84 10.07
C PRO A 203 -7.37 12.43 8.59
N ARG A 204 -7.01 11.19 8.26
CA ARG A 204 -7.05 10.63 6.90
C ARG A 204 -8.39 10.00 6.53
N GLU A 205 -9.33 9.87 7.46
CA GLU A 205 -10.63 9.27 7.22
C GLU A 205 -11.70 10.38 7.09
N ASP A 206 -12.36 10.42 5.94
CA ASP A 206 -13.55 11.24 5.72
C ASP A 206 -14.72 10.61 6.49
N SER A 207 -14.93 11.07 7.73
CA SER A 207 -15.99 10.58 8.62
C SER A 207 -17.27 11.43 8.51
N ASP A 208 -18.39 10.75 8.30
CA ASP A 208 -19.73 11.34 8.31
C ASP A 208 -20.05 11.95 9.68
N ALA A 209 -19.63 11.30 10.76
CA ALA A 209 -19.85 11.78 12.12
C ALA A 209 -19.09 13.07 12.39
N ARG A 210 -17.81 13.13 12.00
CA ARG A 210 -16.97 14.33 12.13
C ARG A 210 -17.58 15.50 11.35
N ARG A 211 -17.99 15.29 10.10
CA ARG A 211 -18.63 16.33 9.27
C ARG A 211 -19.92 16.84 9.90
N ALA A 212 -20.77 15.94 10.37
CA ALA A 212 -22.01 16.31 11.04
C ALA A 212 -21.76 17.12 12.32
N ALA A 213 -20.73 16.78 13.09
CA ALA A 213 -20.37 17.48 14.33
C ALA A 213 -19.83 18.88 14.04
N ILE A 214 -18.90 19.02 13.10
CA ILE A 214 -18.36 20.32 12.67
C ILE A 214 -19.47 21.24 12.18
N GLU A 215 -20.39 20.73 11.35
CA GLU A 215 -21.51 21.51 10.85
C GLU A 215 -22.42 22.02 11.98
N LYS A 216 -22.69 21.19 12.99
CA LYS A 216 -23.42 21.64 14.18
C LYS A 216 -22.66 22.70 14.97
N ILE A 217 -21.35 22.54 15.14
CA ILE A 217 -20.51 23.55 15.82
C ILE A 217 -20.59 24.90 15.08
N ARG A 218 -20.51 24.90 13.74
CA ARG A 218 -20.62 26.14 12.94
C ARG A 218 -21.93 26.89 13.14
N GLN A 219 -23.02 26.15 13.36
CA GLN A 219 -24.36 26.72 13.56
C GLN A 219 -24.56 27.31 14.97
N LEU A 220 -23.69 27.02 15.94
CA LEU A 220 -23.80 27.58 17.28
C LEU A 220 -23.40 29.08 17.28
N PRO A 221 -24.24 29.98 17.83
CA PRO A 221 -23.90 31.40 17.92
C PRO A 221 -22.74 31.65 18.88
N GLU A 222 -22.62 30.85 19.94
CA GLU A 222 -21.58 30.94 20.96
C GLU A 222 -20.33 30.09 20.63
N ARG A 223 -20.19 29.59 19.39
CA ARG A 223 -19.10 28.67 19.02
C ARG A 223 -17.70 29.24 19.30
N GLN A 224 -17.51 30.55 19.15
CA GLN A 224 -16.23 31.23 19.41
C GLN A 224 -15.83 31.08 20.88
N GLU A 225 -16.70 31.52 21.79
CA GLU A 225 -16.48 31.46 23.24
C GLU A 225 -16.32 30.01 23.72
N GLN A 226 -17.14 29.09 23.22
CA GLN A 226 -17.07 27.69 23.64
C GLN A 226 -15.81 26.98 23.11
N MET A 227 -15.32 27.32 21.91
CA MET A 227 -14.04 26.81 21.41
C MET A 227 -12.86 27.37 22.21
N GLU A 228 -12.88 28.66 22.56
CA GLU A 228 -11.89 29.27 23.44
C GLU A 228 -11.88 28.58 24.82
N ALA A 229 -13.04 28.32 25.41
CA ALA A 229 -13.14 27.58 26.66
C ALA A 229 -12.59 26.15 26.55
N ALA A 230 -12.85 25.45 25.43
CA ALA A 230 -12.32 24.11 25.18
C ALA A 230 -10.78 24.12 25.04
N LEU A 231 -10.21 25.11 24.35
CA LEU A 231 -8.76 25.31 24.27
C LEU A 231 -8.14 25.61 25.63
N ALA A 232 -8.77 26.46 26.43
CA ALA A 232 -8.31 26.79 27.78
C ALA A 232 -8.24 25.53 28.66
N ASN A 233 -9.19 24.61 28.47
CA ASN A 233 -9.23 23.30 29.13
C ASN A 233 -8.26 22.26 28.53
N GLN A 234 -7.34 22.66 27.64
CA GLN A 234 -6.35 21.79 27.01
C GLN A 234 -6.95 20.70 26.10
N ASP A 235 -8.14 20.92 25.52
CA ASP A 235 -8.73 19.99 24.57
C ASP A 235 -8.05 20.11 23.19
N VAL A 236 -7.20 19.13 22.86
CA VAL A 236 -6.50 19.07 21.57
C VAL A 236 -7.45 19.02 20.37
N ARG A 237 -8.66 18.46 20.55
CA ARG A 237 -9.64 18.36 19.46
C ARG A 237 -10.15 19.74 19.07
N ALA A 238 -10.26 20.66 20.02
CA ALA A 238 -10.59 22.05 19.72
C ALA A 238 -9.50 22.71 18.89
N PHE A 239 -8.22 22.50 19.25
CA PHE A 239 -7.10 23.06 18.48
C PHE A 239 -7.02 22.49 17.06
N ARG A 240 -7.33 21.22 16.86
CA ARG A 240 -7.35 20.58 15.53
C ARG A 240 -8.45 21.10 14.58
N LEU A 241 -9.41 21.86 15.09
CA LEU A 241 -10.60 22.29 14.35
C LEU A 241 -10.72 23.79 14.17
N LEU A 242 -9.70 24.59 14.51
CA LEU A 242 -9.80 26.05 14.46
C LEU A 242 -10.16 26.57 13.06
N THR A 243 -9.56 25.99 12.02
CA THR A 243 -9.85 26.29 10.62
C THR A 243 -11.22 25.79 10.16
N ASP A 244 -11.73 24.75 10.81
CA ASP A 244 -12.89 24.02 10.34
C ASP A 244 -14.20 24.59 10.87
N VAL A 245 -14.21 25.37 11.96
CA VAL A 245 -15.46 25.79 12.63
C VAL A 245 -15.81 27.27 12.47
N ASP A 246 -15.28 27.91 11.43
CA ASP A 246 -15.58 29.30 11.04
C ASP A 246 -15.39 30.30 12.20
N LEU A 247 -14.24 30.20 12.87
CA LEU A 247 -13.82 31.11 13.94
C LEU A 247 -13.22 32.40 13.38
N LYS A 248 -13.24 33.45 14.20
CA LYS A 248 -12.50 34.69 13.94
C LYS A 248 -11.22 34.69 14.76
N VAL A 249 -10.12 35.06 14.13
CA VAL A 249 -8.82 35.24 14.81
C VAL A 249 -8.87 36.57 15.56
N GLU A 250 -9.38 36.52 16.78
CA GLU A 250 -9.49 37.66 17.70
C GLU A 250 -8.50 37.49 18.87
N PRO A 251 -8.13 38.58 19.58
CA PRO A 251 -7.15 38.51 20.66
C PRO A 251 -7.41 37.43 21.73
N PRO A 252 -8.66 37.18 22.20
CA PRO A 252 -8.94 36.11 23.15
C PRO A 252 -8.60 34.71 22.63
N LEU A 253 -8.94 34.43 21.36
CA LEU A 253 -8.58 33.17 20.70
C LEU A 253 -7.06 33.03 20.57
N CYS A 254 -6.38 34.10 20.15
CA CYS A 254 -4.92 34.15 20.03
C CYS A 254 -4.24 33.79 21.35
N ASP A 255 -4.63 34.45 22.45
CA ASP A 255 -4.04 34.24 23.77
C ASP A 255 -4.23 32.80 24.26
N THR A 256 -5.45 32.27 24.07
CA THR A 256 -5.80 30.92 24.50
C THR A 256 -5.11 29.84 23.65
N ALA A 257 -5.08 30.02 22.32
CA ALA A 257 -4.39 29.11 21.41
C ALA A 257 -2.88 29.06 21.69
N ARG A 258 -2.26 30.21 22.01
CA ARG A 258 -0.84 30.26 22.40
C ARG A 258 -0.61 29.60 23.75
N ALA A 259 -1.48 29.80 24.74
CA ALA A 259 -1.39 29.12 26.03
C ALA A 259 -1.52 27.60 25.90
N PHE A 260 -2.44 27.13 25.07
CA PHE A 260 -2.56 25.74 24.66
C PHE A 260 -1.27 25.23 24.01
N ALA A 261 -0.79 25.91 22.97
CA ALA A 261 0.39 25.49 22.21
C ALA A 261 1.63 25.36 23.11
N ARG A 262 1.88 26.32 24.02
CA ARG A 262 3.00 26.22 24.99
C ARG A 262 2.92 24.95 25.84
N THR A 263 1.74 24.64 26.35
CA THR A 263 1.53 23.49 27.25
C THR A 263 1.55 22.16 26.51
N TYR A 264 0.91 22.10 25.35
CA TYR A 264 0.79 20.89 24.56
C TYR A 264 2.10 20.56 23.85
N PHE A 265 2.79 21.55 23.27
CA PHE A 265 4.02 21.32 22.51
C PHE A 265 5.22 20.95 23.37
N ALA A 266 5.26 21.39 24.64
CA ALA A 266 6.29 20.99 25.61
C ALA A 266 6.31 19.47 25.91
N ARG A 267 5.36 18.69 25.38
CA ARG A 267 5.33 17.23 25.52
C ARG A 267 6.07 16.50 24.40
N PHE A 268 6.39 17.16 23.29
CA PHE A 268 7.00 16.53 22.12
C PHE A 268 8.53 16.48 22.20
N HIS A 269 9.03 15.79 23.21
CA HIS A 269 10.44 15.43 23.35
C HIS A 269 10.58 13.91 23.25
N PRO A 270 11.77 13.39 22.88
CA PRO A 270 12.00 11.96 22.86
C PRO A 270 11.74 11.32 24.23
N THR A 271 10.95 10.26 24.26
CA THR A 271 10.69 9.47 25.48
C THR A 271 10.92 7.99 25.20
N PRO A 272 11.04 7.13 26.25
CA PRO A 272 11.11 5.69 26.03
C PRO A 272 9.92 5.10 25.25
N ALA A 273 8.74 5.72 25.36
CA ALA A 273 7.54 5.30 24.63
C ALA A 273 7.47 5.87 23.19
N ALA A 274 8.14 6.99 22.95
CA ALA A 274 8.19 7.70 21.67
C ALA A 274 9.65 8.12 21.37
N PRO A 275 10.53 7.17 21.03
CA PRO A 275 11.96 7.46 20.86
C PRO A 275 12.28 8.12 19.51
N THR A 276 11.35 8.03 18.54
CA THR A 276 11.54 8.48 17.15
C THR A 276 10.49 9.52 16.76
N PHE A 277 10.83 10.43 15.85
CA PHE A 277 9.91 11.46 15.36
C PHE A 277 8.68 10.86 14.69
N SER A 278 8.86 9.74 13.97
CA SER A 278 7.76 9.01 13.33
C SER A 278 6.65 8.59 14.30
N SER A 279 6.96 8.43 15.59
CA SER A 279 5.97 8.05 16.61
C SER A 279 5.03 9.20 17.02
N VAL A 280 5.41 10.45 16.73
CA VAL A 280 4.64 11.65 17.09
C VAL A 280 4.17 12.45 15.88
N GLU A 281 4.68 12.15 14.69
CA GLU A 281 4.38 12.85 13.43
C GLU A 281 2.87 12.95 13.15
N ASP A 282 2.14 11.84 13.26
CA ASP A 282 0.69 11.81 13.00
C ASP A 282 -0.12 12.69 13.98
N GLN A 283 0.43 12.96 15.17
CA GLN A 283 -0.21 13.84 16.15
C GLN A 283 0.04 15.32 15.85
N LEU A 284 1.20 15.63 15.25
CA LEU A 284 1.69 16.97 14.99
C LEU A 284 1.21 17.53 13.64
N ASN A 285 1.18 16.70 12.60
CA ASN A 285 0.80 17.11 11.25
C ASN A 285 -0.52 17.91 11.21
N PRO A 286 -1.63 17.47 11.85
CA PRO A 286 -2.89 18.22 11.84
C PRO A 286 -2.81 19.60 12.51
N LEU A 287 -1.86 19.81 13.43
CA LEU A 287 -1.75 21.05 14.22
C LEU A 287 -1.02 22.14 13.43
N THR A 288 -0.24 21.76 12.42
CA THR A 288 0.57 22.71 11.63
C THR A 288 -0.27 23.61 10.72
N GLU A 289 -1.38 23.09 10.19
CA GLU A 289 -2.36 23.88 9.44
C GLU A 289 -3.02 24.95 10.30
N GLN A 290 -3.32 24.60 11.55
CA GLN A 290 -3.95 25.48 12.53
C GLN A 290 -2.99 26.61 12.94
N LEU A 291 -1.70 26.29 13.13
CA LEU A 291 -0.66 27.30 13.38
C LEU A 291 -0.49 28.28 12.21
N ARG A 292 -0.52 27.77 10.96
CA ARG A 292 -0.47 28.62 9.77
C ARG A 292 -1.68 29.57 9.73
N TRP A 293 -2.88 29.05 9.96
CA TRP A 293 -4.11 29.86 9.96
C TRP A 293 -4.07 30.96 11.03
N LEU A 294 -3.62 30.63 12.25
CA LEU A 294 -3.43 31.61 13.32
C LEU A 294 -2.45 32.74 12.92
N LEU A 295 -1.30 32.38 12.34
CA LEU A 295 -0.31 33.36 11.86
C LEU A 295 -0.86 34.26 10.75
N GLN A 296 -1.61 33.69 9.80
CA GLN A 296 -2.25 34.44 8.72
C GLN A 296 -3.33 35.39 9.23
N GLY A 297 -4.01 35.04 10.33
CA GLY A 297 -4.95 35.90 11.04
C GLY A 297 -4.31 36.94 11.95
N GLY A 298 -2.98 37.03 12.01
CA GLY A 298 -2.25 38.03 12.82
C GLY A 298 -1.93 37.60 14.25
N CYS A 299 -2.15 36.34 14.62
CA CYS A 299 -1.71 35.79 15.90
C CYS A 299 -0.19 35.51 15.87
N ASP A 300 0.61 36.17 16.70
CA ASP A 300 2.05 35.91 16.78
C ASP A 300 2.36 34.62 17.57
N CYS A 301 2.20 33.47 16.91
CA CYS A 301 2.55 32.14 17.43
C CYS A 301 4.02 31.75 17.23
N LYS A 302 4.89 32.65 16.76
CA LYS A 302 6.29 32.32 16.46
C LYS A 302 7.07 31.80 17.67
N PRO A 303 6.91 32.33 18.90
CA PRO A 303 7.60 31.79 20.07
C PRO A 303 7.23 30.33 20.35
N GLU A 304 5.94 29.98 20.21
CA GLU A 304 5.45 28.61 20.42
C GLU A 304 5.96 27.65 19.36
N ILE A 305 6.03 28.10 18.10
CA ILE A 305 6.60 27.33 16.99
C ILE A 305 8.11 27.09 17.20
N ALA A 306 8.84 28.10 17.65
CA ALA A 306 10.27 27.97 17.95
C ALA A 306 10.55 26.99 19.10
N ALA A 307 9.69 26.98 20.13
CA ALA A 307 9.78 26.00 21.21
C ALA A 307 9.55 24.58 20.70
N LEU A 308 8.51 24.37 19.87
CA LEU A 308 8.27 23.07 19.23
C LEU A 308 9.45 22.65 18.34
N GLU A 309 10.00 23.56 17.53
CA GLU A 309 11.19 23.31 16.70
C GLU A 309 12.36 22.77 17.56
N GLN A 310 12.61 23.40 18.71
CA GLN A 310 13.65 22.98 19.65
C GLN A 310 13.39 21.60 20.23
N SER A 311 12.17 21.32 20.70
CA SER A 311 11.80 19.99 21.22
C SER A 311 11.97 18.90 20.17
N LEU A 312 11.60 19.19 18.93
CA LEU A 312 11.73 18.24 17.82
C LEU A 312 13.18 18.00 17.42
N ALA A 313 14.07 18.99 17.58
CA ALA A 313 15.49 18.85 17.26
C ALA A 313 16.16 17.71 18.04
N GLU A 314 15.67 17.40 19.24
CA GLU A 314 16.17 16.34 20.12
C GLU A 314 15.94 14.92 19.58
N TYR A 315 14.99 14.71 18.67
CA TYR A 315 14.76 13.38 18.08
C TYR A 315 15.94 12.95 17.19
N PRO A 316 16.35 11.67 17.25
CA PRO A 316 17.53 11.18 16.52
C PRO A 316 17.29 11.08 15.00
N ASP A 317 16.04 10.97 14.53
CA ASP A 317 15.73 10.71 13.12
C ASP A 317 16.00 11.95 12.26
N PRO A 318 16.92 11.90 11.27
CA PRO A 318 17.24 13.08 10.48
C PRO A 318 16.19 13.36 9.40
N TYR A 319 15.63 12.33 8.76
CA TYR A 319 14.91 12.52 7.49
C TYR A 319 13.43 12.94 7.65
N PRO A 320 12.55 12.21 8.35
CA PRO A 320 11.16 12.65 8.52
C PRO A 320 11.05 13.98 9.29
N LYS A 321 11.90 14.14 10.30
CA LYS A 321 12.03 15.37 11.09
C LYS A 321 12.38 16.58 10.23
N LYS A 322 13.31 16.44 9.27
CA LYS A 322 13.81 17.58 8.49
C LYS A 322 12.67 18.32 7.79
N PHE A 323 11.79 17.62 7.08
CA PHE A 323 10.67 18.25 6.37
C PHE A 323 9.75 19.02 7.32
N PHE A 324 9.46 18.43 8.49
CA PHE A 324 8.60 19.08 9.47
C PHE A 324 9.26 20.32 10.08
N VAL A 325 10.55 20.23 10.45
CA VAL A 325 11.32 21.36 10.99
C VAL A 325 11.46 22.48 9.95
N ASP A 326 11.76 22.15 8.69
CA ASP A 326 11.85 23.12 7.60
C ASP A 326 10.52 23.84 7.39
N TYR A 327 9.40 23.11 7.50
CA TYR A 327 8.07 23.69 7.45
C TYR A 327 7.79 24.63 8.63
N LEU A 328 8.17 24.27 9.86
CA LEU A 328 8.06 25.17 11.01
C LEU A 328 8.93 26.42 10.86
N ARG A 329 10.10 26.31 10.23
CA ARG A 329 10.98 27.45 9.92
C ARG A 329 10.36 28.38 8.88
N GLU A 330 9.72 27.82 7.85
CA GLU A 330 8.95 28.58 6.85
C GLU A 330 7.83 29.39 7.53
N LEU A 331 7.05 28.78 8.43
CA LEU A 331 6.00 29.48 9.18
C LEU A 331 6.54 30.65 10.03
N GLN A 332 7.78 30.55 10.49
CA GLN A 332 8.45 31.62 11.24
C GLN A 332 9.02 32.73 10.33
N GLY A 333 9.13 32.50 9.02
CA GLY A 333 9.82 33.36 8.07
C GLY A 333 11.36 33.23 8.09
N LYS A 334 11.88 32.10 8.58
CA LYS A 334 13.33 31.79 8.57
C LYS A 334 13.73 31.12 7.24
N PRO A 335 14.95 31.35 6.73
CA PRO A 335 15.45 30.66 5.53
C PRO A 335 15.67 29.15 5.77
N HIS A 336 15.60 28.35 4.70
CA HIS A 336 15.93 26.91 4.73
C HIS A 336 17.46 26.69 4.78
N GLU A 337 17.90 25.67 5.53
CA GLU A 337 19.30 25.23 5.63
C GLU A 337 19.56 23.88 4.93
#